data_AF-A0A2R4WI92-F1
#
_entry.id   AF-A0A2R4WI92-F1
#
_cell.length_a   1.000
_cell.length_b   1.000
_cell.length_c   1.000
_cell.angle_alpha   90.00
_cell.angle_beta   90.00
_cell.angle_gamma   90.00
#
_symmetry.space_group_name_H-M   'P 1'
#
loop_
_entity.id
_entity.type
_entity.pdbx_description
1 polymer ?
#
loop_
_entity_poly.entity_id
_entity_poly.type
_entity_poly.pdbx_seq_one_letter_code
_entity_poly.pdbx_strand_id
1 'polypeptide(L)'
;MSDGPIIWRHTWPERGPDFVAILAGGQLGRIYKTHPDGLGRREWVWSLTYPAATRLTKAGRAASKAEAVEAVRAGLDEALRWHAERDQPLLLWRDEKGPDPMTDWLRGPLRLVIGQDVPWPEGWGQTQKCPQQGDPGGLK
;
A
#
# COMPACT_ATOMS: atom_id res chain seq x y z
N MET A 1 -17.86 -9.91 2.75
CA MET A 1 -17.25 -9.33 1.54
C MET A 1 -17.70 -7.88 1.51
N SER A 2 -16.87 -6.86 1.69
CA SER A 2 -15.43 -6.78 1.51
C SER A 2 -14.77 -5.92 2.61
N ASP A 3 -13.74 -6.49 3.22
CA ASP A 3 -12.40 -5.96 3.42
C ASP A 3 -12.17 -4.68 2.60
N GLY A 4 -11.60 -3.63 3.21
CA GLY A 4 -11.28 -2.39 2.51
C GLY A 4 -10.49 -2.65 1.21
N PRO A 5 -10.52 -1.72 0.24
CA PRO A 5 -10.04 -1.98 -1.13
C PRO A 5 -8.53 -2.17 -1.26
N ILE A 6 -7.79 -2.03 -0.16
CA ILE A 6 -6.34 -2.28 -0.09
C ILE A 6 -6.09 -3.67 0.50
N ILE A 7 -5.48 -4.53 -0.30
CA ILE A 7 -4.96 -5.83 0.12
C ILE A 7 -3.50 -5.66 0.55
N TRP A 8 -3.15 -6.15 1.74
CA TRP A 8 -1.77 -6.14 2.23
C TRP A 8 -1.11 -7.50 2.06
N ARG A 9 0.06 -7.55 1.42
CA ARG A 9 0.82 -8.80 1.20
C ARG A 9 2.26 -8.62 1.66
N HIS A 10 2.89 -9.70 2.12
CA HIS A 10 4.33 -9.67 2.35
C HIS A 10 5.08 -9.48 1.02
N THR A 11 6.10 -8.63 1.03
CA THR A 11 6.95 -8.35 -0.14
C THR A 11 7.76 -9.59 -0.55
N TRP A 12 8.19 -10.38 0.45
CA TRP A 12 8.99 -11.59 0.25
C TRP A 12 8.24 -12.83 0.79
N PRO A 13 8.53 -14.04 0.27
CA PRO A 13 7.96 -15.27 0.80
C PRO A 13 8.29 -15.49 2.29
N GLU A 14 9.47 -15.04 2.70
CA GLU A 14 9.87 -14.98 4.09
C GLU A 14 9.10 -13.88 4.80
N ARG A 15 8.43 -14.21 5.91
CA ARG A 15 7.53 -13.32 6.65
C ARG A 15 8.30 -12.26 7.45
N GLY A 16 8.98 -11.36 6.74
CA GLY A 16 9.66 -10.19 7.29
C GLY A 16 8.68 -9.02 7.56
N PRO A 17 9.13 -7.97 8.26
CA PRO A 17 8.34 -6.78 8.56
C PRO A 17 8.28 -5.84 7.34
N ASP A 18 7.82 -6.37 6.21
CA ASP A 18 7.83 -5.72 4.89
C ASP A 18 6.58 -6.15 4.11
N PHE A 19 5.76 -5.17 3.74
CA PHE A 19 4.44 -5.38 3.16
C PHE A 19 4.18 -4.41 2.01
N VAL A 20 3.56 -4.92 0.94
CA VAL A 20 3.03 -4.12 -0.18
C VAL A 20 1.52 -3.96 0.00
N ALA A 21 1.04 -2.75 -0.27
CA ALA A 21 -0.36 -2.42 -0.43
C ALA A 21 -0.78 -2.56 -1.89
N ILE A 22 -1.83 -3.33 -2.16
CA ILE A 22 -2.36 -3.61 -3.50
C ILE A 22 -3.79 -3.07 -3.58
N LEU A 23 -4.06 -2.25 -4.59
CA LEU A 23 -5.37 -1.67 -4.89
C LEU A 23 -5.79 -2.13 -6.30
N ALA A 24 -6.90 -2.86 -6.41
CA ALA A 24 -7.44 -3.34 -7.69
C ALA A 24 -6.40 -4.05 -8.59
N GLY A 25 -5.44 -4.76 -8.01
CA GLY A 25 -4.35 -5.45 -8.72
C GLY A 25 -3.12 -4.59 -9.04
N GLY A 26 -3.12 -3.32 -8.64
CA GLY A 26 -1.97 -2.42 -8.76
C GLY A 26 -1.27 -2.18 -7.42
N GLN A 27 0.06 -2.11 -7.42
CA GLN A 27 0.86 -1.75 -6.26
C GLN A 27 0.71 -0.27 -5.96
N LEU A 28 0.16 0.01 -4.79
CA LEU A 28 -0.15 1.32 -4.25
C LEU A 28 1.03 1.91 -3.46
N GLY A 29 1.65 1.07 -2.65
CA GLY A 29 2.65 1.48 -1.70
C GLY A 29 3.22 0.32 -0.92
N ARG A 30 4.10 0.63 0.02
CA ARG A 30 4.84 -0.34 0.83
C ARG A 30 5.03 0.21 2.23
N ILE A 31 5.01 -0.67 3.22
CA ILE A 31 5.46 -0.38 4.58
C ILE A 31 6.52 -1.40 4.99
N TYR A 32 7.58 -0.94 5.63
CA TYR A 32 8.63 -1.83 6.13
C TYR A 32 9.31 -1.28 7.37
N LYS A 33 9.94 -2.15 8.15
CA LYS A 33 10.72 -1.76 9.32
C LYS A 33 12.20 -1.67 8.95
N THR A 34 12.86 -0.57 9.30
CA THR A 34 14.32 -0.45 9.11
C THR A 34 15.07 -1.34 10.12
N HIS A 35 16.22 -1.89 9.71
CA HIS A 35 17.02 -2.81 10.52
C HIS A 35 17.46 -2.20 11.87
N PRO A 36 17.64 -3.02 12.92
CA PRO A 36 17.95 -2.59 14.28
C PRO A 36 19.41 -2.15 14.51
N ASP A 37 20.22 -1.99 13.47
CA ASP A 37 21.67 -1.87 13.63
C ASP A 37 22.08 -0.39 13.72
N GLY A 38 21.92 0.16 14.93
CA GLY A 38 22.58 1.40 15.34
C GLY A 38 21.62 2.53 15.69
N LEU A 39 21.26 2.64 16.98
CA LEU A 39 20.75 3.84 17.69
C LEU A 39 19.47 4.53 17.16
N GLY A 40 18.94 4.13 16.00
CA GLY A 40 17.67 4.60 15.45
C GLY A 40 16.51 3.73 15.93
N ARG A 41 15.43 4.38 16.38
CA ARG A 41 14.23 3.73 16.90
C ARG A 41 13.63 2.74 15.88
N ARG A 42 12.84 1.78 16.39
CA ARG A 42 12.06 0.79 15.62
C ARG A 42 10.97 1.46 14.76
N GLU A 43 11.39 2.30 13.82
CA GLU A 43 10.50 3.09 12.98
C GLU A 43 9.99 2.25 11.82
N TRP A 44 8.71 2.43 11.50
CA TRP A 44 8.12 1.96 10.27
C TRP A 44 8.33 3.03 9.21
N VAL A 45 8.74 2.61 8.03
CA VAL A 45 8.81 3.46 6.85
C VAL A 45 7.62 3.10 5.98
N TRP A 46 7.00 4.12 5.37
CA TRP A 46 5.96 3.95 4.38
C TRP A 46 6.33 4.70 3.11
N SER A 47 5.89 4.19 1.97
CA SER A 47 6.08 4.81 0.66
C SER A 47 4.93 4.49 -0.30
N LEU A 48 4.62 5.40 -1.22
CA LEU A 48 3.61 5.28 -2.26
C LEU A 48 4.28 5.20 -3.63
N THR A 49 3.74 4.39 -4.54
CA THR A 49 4.39 4.00 -5.81
C THR A 49 3.83 4.71 -7.05
N TYR A 50 2.99 5.74 -6.89
CA TYR A 50 2.41 6.49 -8.02
C TYR A 50 3.48 7.30 -8.78
N PRO A 51 3.33 7.51 -10.11
CA PRO A 51 4.25 8.29 -10.92
C PRO A 51 4.56 9.69 -10.34
N ALA A 52 5.78 10.17 -10.60
CA ALA A 52 6.39 11.36 -9.98
C ALA A 52 5.62 12.69 -10.12
N ALA A 53 4.60 12.77 -10.97
CA ALA A 53 3.95 14.02 -11.40
C ALA A 53 3.11 14.76 -10.34
N THR A 54 3.20 14.39 -9.06
CA THR A 54 2.32 14.91 -8.02
C THR A 54 3.15 15.50 -6.87
N ARG A 55 2.82 16.73 -6.42
CA ARG A 55 3.39 17.38 -5.23
C ARG A 55 2.91 16.73 -3.91
N LEU A 56 2.46 15.49 -3.98
CA LEU A 56 1.90 14.75 -2.85
C LEU A 56 3.03 14.15 -2.02
N THR A 57 2.80 13.99 -0.72
CA THR A 57 3.76 13.29 0.13
C THR A 57 3.74 11.81 -0.22
N LYS A 58 4.88 11.27 -0.65
CA LYS A 58 4.98 9.88 -1.14
C LYS A 58 5.73 8.94 -0.22
N ALA A 59 6.32 9.45 0.85
CA ALA A 59 7.00 8.60 1.81
C ALA A 59 7.14 9.32 3.15
N GLY A 60 7.32 8.53 4.19
CA GLY A 60 7.55 9.05 5.52
C GLY A 60 7.92 7.95 6.50
N ARG A 61 8.00 8.36 7.78
CA ARG A 61 8.25 7.47 8.90
C ARG A 61 7.06 7.49 9.85
N ALA A 62 6.89 6.41 10.59
CA ALA A 62 5.82 6.18 11.54
C ALA A 62 6.37 5.44 12.76
N ALA A 63 5.81 5.71 13.94
CA ALA A 63 6.23 5.04 15.17
C ALA A 63 5.71 3.60 15.23
N SER A 64 4.64 3.29 14.49
CA SER A 64 3.98 1.99 14.50
C SER A 64 3.56 1.51 13.10
N LYS A 65 3.30 0.19 12.99
CA LYS A 65 2.76 -0.41 11.76
C LYS A 65 1.43 0.21 11.38
N ALA A 66 0.57 0.42 12.39
CA ALA A 66 -0.76 0.99 12.21
C ALA A 66 -0.67 2.40 11.64
N GLU A 67 0.18 3.26 12.20
CA GLU A 67 0.43 4.60 11.65
C GLU A 67 0.97 4.55 10.21
N ALA A 68 1.85 3.61 9.88
CA ALA A 68 2.33 3.45 8.52
C ALA A 68 1.21 3.03 7.54
N VAL A 69 0.30 2.15 7.98
CA VAL A 69 -0.90 1.77 7.21
C VAL A 69 -1.83 2.96 7.01
N GLU A 70 -2.09 3.73 8.06
CA GLU A 70 -2.95 4.93 7.96
C GLU A 70 -2.31 6.01 7.09
N ALA A 71 -0.99 6.18 7.12
CA ALA A 71 -0.30 7.11 6.24
C ALA A 71 -0.43 6.71 4.76
N VAL A 72 -0.36 5.40 4.44
CA VAL A 72 -0.62 4.90 3.08
C VAL A 72 -2.07 5.14 2.67
N ARG A 73 -3.04 4.95 3.57
CA ARG A 73 -4.47 5.25 3.31
C ARG A 73 -4.70 6.74 3.04
N ALA A 74 -4.20 7.60 3.91
CA ALA A 74 -4.31 9.05 3.74
C ALA A 74 -3.69 9.53 2.41
N GLY A 75 -2.55 8.96 2.04
CA GLY A 75 -1.90 9.28 0.76
C GLY A 75 -2.66 8.75 -0.46
N LEU A 76 -3.37 7.62 -0.34
CA LEU A 76 -4.31 7.16 -1.38
C LEU A 76 -5.51 8.10 -1.48
N ASP A 77 -6.11 8.52 -0.36
CA ASP A 77 -7.25 9.46 -0.39
C ASP A 77 -6.88 10.80 -1.02
N GLU A 78 -5.66 11.29 -0.78
CA GLU A 78 -5.13 12.49 -1.41
C GLU A 78 -4.91 12.28 -2.93
N ALA A 79 -4.33 11.14 -3.32
CA ALA A 79 -4.13 10.80 -4.72
C ALA A 79 -5.46 10.67 -5.47
N LEU A 80 -6.45 9.99 -4.89
CA LEU A 80 -7.77 9.83 -5.50
C LEU A 80 -8.45 11.18 -5.72
N ARG A 81 -8.46 12.06 -4.71
CA ARG A 81 -9.02 13.41 -4.86
C ARG A 81 -8.31 14.19 -5.96
N TRP A 82 -6.98 14.20 -5.96
CA TRP A 82 -6.20 14.91 -6.97
C TRP A 82 -6.51 14.46 -8.41
N HIS A 83 -6.65 13.15 -8.60
CA HIS A 83 -6.92 12.53 -9.90
C HIS A 83 -8.37 12.75 -10.35
N ALA A 84 -9.33 12.65 -9.44
CA ALA A 84 -10.75 12.90 -9.73
C ALA A 84 -11.01 14.37 -10.12
N GLU A 85 -10.39 15.33 -9.41
CA GLU A 85 -10.48 16.76 -9.74
C GLU A 85 -10.00 17.08 -11.17
N ARG A 86 -9.14 16.23 -11.74
CA ARG A 86 -8.50 16.44 -13.04
C ARG A 86 -9.04 15.53 -14.13
N ASP A 87 -10.02 14.68 -13.81
CA ASP A 87 -10.52 13.63 -14.70
C ASP A 87 -9.39 12.76 -15.29
N GLN A 88 -8.40 12.44 -14.45
CA GLN A 88 -7.23 11.65 -14.82
C GLN A 88 -7.24 10.31 -14.10
N PRO A 89 -6.91 9.20 -14.78
CA PRO A 89 -6.81 7.90 -14.12
C PRO A 89 -5.61 7.87 -13.16
N LEU A 90 -5.77 7.14 -12.06
CA LEU A 90 -4.65 6.77 -11.19
C LEU A 90 -3.83 5.68 -11.88
N LEU A 91 -2.52 5.88 -11.97
CA LEU A 91 -1.59 4.94 -12.60
C LEU A 91 -0.82 4.15 -11.54
N LEU A 92 -0.96 2.82 -11.54
CA LEU A 92 -0.26 1.92 -10.63
C LEU A 92 0.58 0.89 -11.38
N TRP A 93 1.69 0.45 -10.80
CA TRP A 93 2.40 -0.74 -11.31
C TRP A 93 1.58 -1.99 -11.06
N ARG A 94 1.57 -2.95 -11.99
CA ARG A 94 0.85 -4.22 -11.80
C ARG A 94 1.50 -5.03 -10.69
N ASP A 95 0.71 -5.61 -9.79
CA ASP A 95 1.24 -6.55 -8.78
C ASP A 95 1.59 -7.91 -9.39
N GLU A 96 0.81 -8.35 -10.37
CA GLU A 96 1.04 -9.61 -11.06
C GLU A 96 2.18 -9.49 -12.07
N LYS A 97 3.20 -10.33 -11.87
CA LYS A 97 4.24 -10.56 -12.86
C LYS A 97 3.61 -11.13 -14.13
N GLY A 98 4.04 -10.60 -15.26
CA GLY A 98 3.68 -11.14 -16.57
C GLY A 98 4.20 -12.57 -16.77
N PRO A 99 3.68 -13.27 -17.78
CA PRO A 99 4.13 -14.63 -18.12
C PRO A 99 5.62 -14.67 -18.47
N ASP A 100 6.17 -13.55 -18.95
CA ASP A 100 7.58 -13.37 -19.26
C ASP A 100 8.12 -12.10 -18.57
N PRO A 101 9.07 -12.23 -17.62
CA PRO A 101 9.71 -11.10 -16.97
C PRO A 101 10.41 -10.13 -17.92
N MET A 102 10.90 -10.61 -19.08
CA MET A 102 11.65 -9.79 -20.04
C MET A 102 10.75 -8.85 -20.84
N THR A 103 9.45 -9.14 -20.90
CA THR A 103 8.44 -8.33 -21.61
C THR A 103 7.41 -7.71 -20.69
N ASP A 104 7.52 -7.91 -19.37
CA ASP A 104 6.55 -7.38 -18.40
C ASP A 104 6.46 -5.84 -18.42
N TRP A 105 7.57 -5.16 -18.72
CA TRP A 105 7.62 -3.70 -18.88
C TRP A 105 6.75 -3.17 -20.03
N LEU A 106 6.45 -4.00 -21.06
CA LEU A 106 5.60 -3.61 -22.19
C LEU A 106 4.11 -3.54 -21.83
N ARG A 107 3.68 -4.15 -20.71
CA ARG A 107 2.27 -4.19 -20.30
C ARG A 107 1.75 -2.85 -19.77
N GLY A 108 2.66 -1.89 -19.54
CA GLY A 108 2.34 -0.56 -19.02
C GLY A 108 1.72 -0.59 -17.61
N PRO A 109 1.53 0.60 -17.00
CA PRO A 109 0.85 0.71 -15.71
C PRO A 109 -0.63 0.35 -15.83
N LEU A 110 -1.19 -0.17 -14.73
CA LEU A 110 -2.62 -0.28 -14.54
C LEU A 110 -3.22 1.13 -14.44
N ARG A 111 -4.31 1.35 -15.18
CA ARG A 111 -5.08 2.61 -15.17
C ARG A 111 -6.35 2.37 -14.39
N LEU A 112 -6.56 3.11 -13.30
CA LEU A 112 -7.74 3.03 -12.47
C LEU A 112 -8.58 4.30 -12.61
N VAL A 113 -9.82 4.14 -13.04
CA VAL A 113 -10.83 5.21 -13.12
C VAL A 113 -11.58 5.27 -11.80
N ILE A 114 -11.55 6.44 -11.16
CA ILE A 114 -12.15 6.68 -9.85
C ILE A 114 -13.67 6.67 -9.97
N GLY A 115 -14.35 5.94 -9.10
CA GLY A 115 -15.80 5.72 -9.15
C GLY A 115 -16.24 4.56 -10.03
N GLN A 116 -15.37 4.04 -10.91
CA GLN A 116 -15.61 2.83 -11.71
C GLN A 116 -14.81 1.64 -11.21
N ASP A 117 -13.48 1.75 -11.20
CA ASP A 117 -12.58 0.66 -10.80
C ASP A 117 -12.27 0.67 -9.29
N VAL A 118 -12.42 1.85 -8.67
CA VAL A 118 -12.17 2.08 -7.25
C VAL A 118 -13.32 2.89 -6.65
N PRO A 119 -14.05 2.37 -5.65
CA PRO A 119 -15.12 3.12 -4.99
C PRO A 119 -14.55 4.29 -4.18
N TRP A 120 -15.33 5.37 -4.01
CA TRP A 120 -14.92 6.52 -3.21
C TRP A 120 -14.58 6.14 -1.75
N PRO A 121 -13.60 6.81 -1.09
CA PRO A 121 -13.15 6.48 0.27
C PRO A 121 -14.18 6.67 1.37
N GLU A 122 -15.29 7.37 1.10
CA GLU A 122 -16.36 7.64 2.07
C GLU A 122 -16.94 6.35 2.71
N GLY A 123 -16.74 5.18 2.09
CA GLY A 123 -17.15 3.87 2.60
C GLY A 123 -16.04 2.98 3.20
N TRP A 124 -14.79 3.45 3.32
CA TRP A 124 -13.64 2.57 3.64
C TRP A 124 -13.45 2.28 5.15
N GLY A 125 -14.42 2.69 5.97
CA GLY A 125 -14.35 2.74 7.44
C GLY A 125 -15.09 1.64 8.21
N GLN A 126 -14.97 0.35 7.85
CA GLN A 126 -15.26 -0.73 8.81
C GLN A 126 -14.02 -1.60 9.02
N THR A 127 -13.48 -1.45 10.22
CA THR A 127 -12.18 -1.91 10.70
C THR A 127 -12.02 -3.42 10.59
N GLN A 128 -11.25 -3.90 9.61
CA GLN A 128 -10.56 -5.18 9.77
C GLN A 128 -9.28 -4.94 10.56
N LYS A 129 -9.22 -5.54 11.74
CA LYS A 129 -7.99 -5.68 12.50
C LYS A 129 -6.96 -6.35 11.59
N CYS A 130 -5.86 -5.65 11.34
CA CYS A 130 -4.65 -6.27 10.81
C CYS A 130 -4.39 -7.54 11.65
N PRO A 131 -4.13 -8.73 11.06
CA PRO A 131 -3.94 -9.94 11.84
C PRO A 131 -2.82 -9.68 12.85
N GLN A 132 -3.20 -9.60 14.13
CA GLN A 132 -2.26 -9.55 15.23
C GLN A 132 -1.51 -10.87 15.17
N GLN A 133 -0.20 -10.79 14.96
CA GLN A 133 0.71 -11.91 15.10
C GLN A 133 0.46 -12.51 16.50
N GLY A 134 -0.02 -13.75 16.54
CA GLY A 134 -0.43 -14.41 17.78
C GLY A 134 0.69 -14.44 18.81
N ASP A 135 0.32 -14.19 20.06
CA ASP A 135 1.15 -14.45 21.23
C ASP A 135 1.51 -15.95 21.29
N PRO A 136 2.79 -16.33 21.39
CA PRO A 136 3.18 -17.66 21.79
C PRO A 136 3.26 -17.69 23.31
N GLY A 137 2.18 -18.03 24.00
CA GLY A 137 2.17 -17.89 25.46
C GLY A 137 1.12 -18.69 26.22
N GLY A 138 0.61 -19.78 25.67
CA GLY A 138 -0.22 -20.73 26.42
C GLY A 138 0.64 -21.81 27.08
N LEU A 139 1.21 -21.52 28.25
CA LEU A 139 1.80 -22.54 29.12
C LEU A 139 1.75 -22.09 30.58
N LYS A 140 0.60 -22.35 31.23
CA LYS A 140 0.45 -23.13 32.47
C LYS A 140 -0.97 -23.02 32.99
#